data_AF-A0A838HK01-F1
#
_entry.id   AF-A0A838HK01-F1
#
_cell.length_a   1.000
_cell.length_b   1.000
_cell.length_c   1.000
_cell.angle_alpha   90.00
_cell.angle_beta   90.00
_cell.angle_gamma   90.00
#
_symmetry.space_group_name_H-M   'P 1'
#
loop_
_entity.id
_entity.type
_entity.pdbx_description
1 polymer ?
#
loop_
_entity_poly.entity_id
_entity_poly.type
_entity_poly.pdbx_seq_one_letter_code
_entity_poly.pdbx_strand_id
1 'polypeptide(L)' 'MSPEAPVVVKIGGSLARDRAVLREVAQSLSVLDPPPLVVPGGGALADAVRALYRGGGVSVPTA' A
#
# COMPACT_ATOMS: atom_id res chain seq x y z
N MET A 1 -27.29 -11.06 10.70
CA MET A 1 -26.53 -9.81 10.49
C MET A 1 -25.38 -10.15 9.55
N SER A 2 -25.25 -9.48 8.41
CA SER A 2 -24.05 -9.62 7.58
C SER A 2 -22.86 -9.07 8.37
N PRO A 3 -21.67 -9.71 8.32
CA PRO A 3 -20.50 -9.15 8.95
C PRO A 3 -20.25 -7.75 8.37
N GLU A 4 -20.01 -6.78 9.26
CA GLU A 4 -19.62 -5.43 8.86
C GLU A 4 -18.34 -5.53 8.02
N ALA A 5 -18.29 -4.83 6.88
CA ALA A 5 -17.15 -4.90 6.00
C ALA A 5 -15.89 -4.37 6.71
N PRO A 6 -14.73 -5.02 6.58
CA PRO A 6 -13.52 -4.58 7.28
C PRO A 6 -13.07 -3.21 6.77
N VAL A 7 -12.59 -2.37 7.69
CA VAL A 7 -11.93 -1.10 7.34
C VAL A 7 -10.61 -1.43 6.64
N VAL A 8 -10.41 -0.89 5.44
CA VAL A 8 -9.18 -1.07 4.65
C VAL A 8 -8.45 0.26 4.51
N VAL A 9 -7.18 0.28 4.87
CA VAL A 9 -6.32 1.47 4.80
C VAL A 9 -5.22 1.26 3.77
N LYS A 10 -5.26 2.05 2.70
CA LYS A 10 -4.23 2.07 1.65
C LYS A 10 -3.11 3.05 2.02
N ILE A 11 -1.89 2.55 2.19
CA ILE A 11 -0.72 3.40 2.43
C ILE A 11 0.05 3.62 1.12
N GLY A 12 0.20 4.87 0.70
CA GLY A 12 1.00 5.22 -0.47
C GLY A 12 2.46 4.79 -0.30
N GLY A 13 3.07 4.19 -1.33
CA GLY A 13 4.44 3.68 -1.23
C GLY A 13 5.52 4.77 -1.10
N SER A 14 5.19 6.03 -1.36
CA SER A 14 6.06 7.18 -1.09
C SER A 14 6.21 7.43 0.42
N LEU A 15 5.16 7.19 1.20
CA LEU A 15 5.16 7.33 2.66
C LEU A 15 6.08 6.30 3.33
N ALA A 16 6.36 5.17 2.67
CA ALA A 16 7.26 4.15 3.18
C ALA A 16 8.73 4.60 3.30
N ARG A 17 9.08 5.77 2.74
CA ARG A 17 10.43 6.33 2.84
C ARG A 17 10.67 7.09 4.14
N ASP A 18 9.60 7.51 4.82
CA ASP A 18 9.69 8.26 6.07
C ASP A 18 9.27 7.38 7.26
N ARG A 19 10.28 6.98 8.07
CA ARG A 19 10.06 6.13 9.24
C ARG A 19 9.27 6.82 10.35
N ALA A 20 9.37 8.15 10.47
CA ALA A 20 8.63 8.89 11.49
C ALA A 20 7.15 8.91 11.14
N VAL A 21 6.83 9.21 9.87
CA VAL A 21 5.45 9.19 9.36
C VAL A 21 4.85 7.78 9.46
N LEU A 22 5.60 6.73 9.09
CA LEU A 22 5.12 5.35 9.24
C LEU A 22 4.80 4.99 10.69
N ARG A 23 5.61 5.47 11.65
CA ARG A 23 5.38 5.21 13.08
C ARG A 23 4.10 5.92 13.55
N GLU A 24 3.90 7.16 13.16
CA GLU A 24 2.70 7.94 13.51
C GLU A 24 1.43 7.32 12.92
N VAL A 25 1.49 6.88 11.66
CA VAL A 25 0.39 6.15 11.01
C VAL A 25 0.12 4.85 11.75
N ALA A 26 1.15 4.05 12.06
CA ALA A 26 0.96 2.79 12.79
C ALA A 26 0.33 3.01 14.17
N GLN A 27 0.74 4.05 14.90
CA GLN A 27 0.14 4.43 16.18
C GLN A 27 -1.33 4.81 16.01
N SER A 28 -1.66 5.62 15.01
CA SER A 28 -3.03 6.06 14.72
C SER A 28 -3.94 4.90 14.33
N LEU A 29 -3.42 3.88 13.63
CA LEU A 29 -4.19 2.70 13.25
C LEU A 29 -4.33 1.70 14.41
N SER A 30 -3.41 1.70 15.38
CA SER A 30 -3.42 0.74 16.49
C SER A 30 -4.56 0.94 17.49
N VAL A 31 -5.21 2.11 17.49
CA VAL A 31 -6.32 2.44 18.39
C VAL A 31 -7.70 2.10 17.80
N LEU A 32 -7.76 1.60 16.57
CA LEU A 32 -9.02 1.22 15.92
C LEU A 32 -9.43 -0.20 16.32
N ASP A 33 -10.71 -0.38 16.62
CA ASP A 33 -11.33 -1.68 16.92
C ASP A 33 -12.62 -1.85 16.09
N PRO A 34 -12.70 -2.84 15.18
CA PRO A 34 -11.68 -3.83 14.86
C PRO A 34 -10.45 -3.23 14.15
N PRO A 35 -9.26 -3.87 14.24
CA PRO A 35 -8.07 -3.42 13.55
C PRO A 35 -8.27 -3.36 12.02
N PRO A 36 -7.78 -2.32 11.33
CA PRO A 36 -7.94 -2.20 9.89
C PRO A 36 -7.01 -3.15 9.14
N LEU A 37 -7.43 -3.58 7.95
CA LEU A 37 -6.55 -4.21 6.98
C LEU A 37 -5.66 -3.15 6.31
N VAL A 38 -4.35 -3.27 6.44
CA VAL A 38 -3.39 -2.32 5.85
C VAL A 38 -2.84 -2.84 4.53
N VAL A 39 -2.93 -2.03 3.48
CA VAL A 39 -2.45 -2.37 2.13
C VAL A 39 -1.31 -1.41 1.71
N PRO A 40 -0.04 -1.81 1.82
CA PRO A 40 1.08 -0.96 1.42
C PRO A 40 1.16 -0.79 -0.11
N GLY A 41 1.57 0.39 -0.55
CA GLY A 41 1.92 0.67 -1.95
C GLY A 41 3.35 0.22 -2.25
N GLY A 42 3.63 -0.11 -3.51
CA GLY A 42 4.94 -0.66 -3.89
C GLY A 42 6.11 0.33 -3.93
N GLY A 43 5.85 1.64 -3.81
CA GLY A 43 6.90 2.67 -3.64
C GLY A 43 8.01 2.62 -4.69
N ALA A 44 9.25 2.82 -4.23
CA ALA A 44 10.43 2.82 -5.11
C ALA A 44 10.60 1.50 -5.89
N LEU A 45 10.18 0.37 -5.32
CA LEU A 45 10.21 -0.93 -6.00
C LEU A 45 9.24 -0.93 -7.18
N ALA A 46 8.00 -0.47 -7.00
CA ALA A 46 7.04 -0.36 -8.10
C ALA A 46 7.53 0.59 -9.18
N ASP A 47 8.21 1.69 -8.81
CA ASP A 47 8.78 2.62 -9.77
C ASP A 47 9.94 2.01 -10.57
N ALA A 48 10.84 1.28 -9.90
CA ALA A 48 11.94 0.57 -10.55
C ALA A 48 11.41 -0.51 -11.51
N VAL A 49 10.43 -1.29 -11.08
CA VAL A 49 9.76 -2.30 -11.89
C VAL A 49 9.09 -1.66 -13.12
N ARG A 50 8.38 -0.53 -12.98
CA ARG A 50 7.83 0.24 -14.12
C ARG A 50 8.90 0.78 -15.06
N ALA A 51 10.05 1.21 -14.53
CA ALA A 51 11.17 1.68 -15.35
C ALA A 51 11.76 0.54 -16.18
N LEU A 52 11.95 -0.63 -15.58
CA LEU A 52 12.37 -1.85 -16.28
C LEU A 52 11.35 -2.26 -17.34
N TYR A 53 10.05 -2.20 -17.02
CA TYR A 53 8.99 -2.51 -17.99
C TYR A 53 8.99 -1.58 -19.21
N ARG A 54 9.23 -0.28 -19.03
CA ARG A 54 9.33 0.67 -20.14
C ARG A 54 10.49 0.36 -21.10
N GLY A 55 11.55 -0.30 -20.60
CA GLY A 55 12.71 -0.68 -21.42
C GLY A 55 12.68 -2.10 -21.99
N GLY A 56 11.90 -3.02 -21.39
CA GLY A 56 12.03 -4.46 -21.62
C GLY A 56 10.87 -5.18 -22.31
N GLY A 57 9.75 -4.50 -22.59
CA GLY A 57 8.64 -5.04 -23.37
C GLY A 57 8.11 -6.40 -22.89
N VAL A 58 7.31 -6.44 -21.82
CA VAL A 58 6.51 -7.64 -21.47
C VAL A 58 5.07 -7.26 -21.14
N SER A 59 4.19 -8.19 -21.52
CA SER A 59 2.74 -8.19 -21.70
C SER A 59 1.90 -7.21 -20.87
N VAL A 60 1.18 -6.35 -21.59
CA VAL A 60 -0.08 -5.74 -21.13
C VAL A 60 -1.06 -6.86 -20.75
N PRO A 61 -1.81 -6.72 -19.63
CA PRO A 61 -2.97 -7.55 -19.39
C PRO A 61 -3.92 -7.38 -20.59
N THR A 62 -4.18 -8.45 -21.33
CA THR A 62 -5.30 -8.48 -22.26
C THR A 62 -6.57 -8.42 -21.42
N ALA A 63 -7.36 -7.37 -21.65
CA ALA A 63 -8.70 -7.23 -21.11
C ALA A 63 -9.61 -8.39 -21.53
#